data_AF-A0A954YYX6-F1
#
_entry.id   AF-A0A954YYX6-F1
#
_cell.length_a   1.000
_cell.length_b   1.000
_cell.length_c   1.000
_cell.angle_alpha   90.00
_cell.angle_beta   90.00
_cell.angle_gamma   90.00
#
_symmetry.space_group_name_H-M   'P 1'
#
loop_
_entity.id
_entity.type
_entity.pdbx_description
1 polymer ?
#
loop_
_entity_poly.entity_id
_entity_poly.type
_entity_poly.pdbx_seq_one_letter_code
_entity_poly.pdbx_strand_id
1 'polypeptide(L)'
;YLTACPTNVGTGIRVSVMLHLPALKLTGEIERVLRAAKDMNLAVRGLFGEGTEATGDFFQVSNQVTLGRAEKEIVSEFRSTIVPRIVDYERMARQALLDEKSRALDDRIFRSYGTLRHARTISSEETLLHLSHIRLGVHIGRIKDIPIEVLNELFLETQPAHLQNAHGGKLTGEQRSAARADLIRRKLGCA
;
A
#
# COMPACT_ATOMS: atom_id res chain seq x y z
N TYR A 1 8.53 -8.77 29.74
CA TYR A 1 8.91 -7.34 29.86
C TYR A 1 7.76 -6.55 30.45
N LEU A 2 8.05 -5.70 31.44
CA LEU A 2 7.07 -4.75 31.99
C LEU A 2 6.88 -3.58 31.00
N THR A 3 5.65 -3.12 30.84
CA THR A 3 5.30 -2.05 29.89
C THR A 3 4.03 -1.33 30.37
N ALA A 4 3.91 -0.04 30.05
CA ALA A 4 2.69 0.74 30.29
C ALA A 4 1.61 0.48 29.22
N CYS A 5 1.94 -0.11 28.08
CA CYS A 5 1.02 -0.37 26.99
C CYS A 5 0.50 -1.82 27.05
N PRO A 6 -0.81 -2.05 27.26
CA PRO A 6 -1.36 -3.41 27.42
C PRO A 6 -1.10 -4.33 26.22
N THR A 7 -1.06 -3.78 25.00
CA THR A 7 -0.83 -4.57 23.77
C THR A 7 0.60 -5.11 23.65
N ASN A 8 1.53 -4.61 24.47
CA ASN A 8 2.93 -5.03 24.49
C ASN A 8 3.27 -5.92 25.71
N VAL A 9 2.29 -6.33 26.53
CA VAL A 9 2.57 -7.14 27.72
C VAL A 9 3.14 -8.52 27.32
N GLY A 10 4.10 -9.02 28.10
CA GLY A 10 4.77 -10.30 27.80
C GLY A 10 6.09 -10.08 27.07
N THR A 11 6.18 -10.52 25.83
CA THR A 11 7.39 -10.39 24.97
C THR A 11 7.65 -8.94 24.55
N GLY A 12 6.63 -8.08 24.48
CA GLY A 12 6.77 -6.71 23.96
C GLY A 12 7.07 -6.62 22.46
N ILE A 13 7.09 -7.75 21.73
CA ILE A 13 7.40 -7.77 20.31
C ILE A 13 6.21 -7.32 19.46
N ARG A 14 6.49 -6.53 18.43
CA ARG A 14 5.54 -6.23 17.36
C ARG A 14 6.15 -6.56 16.01
N VAL A 15 5.74 -7.68 15.46
CA VAL A 15 6.06 -8.12 14.10
C VAL A 15 5.00 -7.56 13.17
N SER A 16 5.42 -6.90 12.10
CA SER A 16 4.49 -6.43 11.08
C SER A 16 5.10 -6.50 9.69
N VAL A 17 4.23 -6.71 8.70
CA VAL A 17 4.59 -6.59 7.29
C VAL A 17 3.63 -5.61 6.61
N MET A 18 4.15 -4.90 5.63
CA MET A 18 3.34 -4.06 4.75
C MET A 18 3.22 -4.76 3.39
N LEU A 19 1.98 -4.95 2.95
CA LEU A 19 1.65 -5.69 1.74
C LEU A 19 0.84 -4.79 0.80
N HIS A 20 1.19 -4.79 -0.48
CA HIS A 20 0.42 -4.14 -1.54
C HIS A 20 -0.52 -5.17 -2.16
N LEU A 21 -1.82 -5.03 -1.91
CA LEU A 21 -2.86 -6.02 -2.26
C LEU A 21 -3.91 -5.45 -3.23
N PRO A 22 -3.51 -4.86 -4.37
CA PRO A 22 -4.43 -4.21 -5.29
C PRO A 22 -5.36 -5.20 -5.99
N ALA A 23 -4.91 -6.41 -6.33
CA ALA A 23 -5.74 -7.36 -7.06
C ALA A 23 -6.86 -7.91 -6.18
N LEU A 24 -6.55 -8.28 -4.93
CA LEU A 24 -7.56 -8.69 -3.95
C LEU A 24 -8.61 -7.61 -3.71
N LYS A 25 -8.23 -6.32 -3.73
CA LYS A 25 -9.18 -5.22 -3.61
C LYS A 25 -10.04 -5.08 -4.87
N LEU A 26 -9.43 -5.13 -6.06
CA LEU A 26 -10.12 -5.02 -7.35
C LEU A 26 -11.11 -6.17 -7.60
N THR A 27 -10.81 -7.37 -7.10
CA THR A 27 -11.70 -8.53 -7.20
C THR A 27 -12.73 -8.61 -6.08
N GLY A 28 -12.65 -7.76 -5.06
CA GLY A 28 -13.52 -7.80 -3.87
C GLY A 28 -13.18 -8.91 -2.87
N GLU A 29 -12.06 -9.62 -3.07
CA GLU A 29 -11.62 -10.74 -2.25
C GLU A 29 -10.87 -10.30 -0.97
N ILE A 30 -10.50 -9.02 -0.87
CA ILE A 30 -9.80 -8.47 0.29
C ILE A 30 -10.55 -8.71 1.61
N GLU A 31 -11.88 -8.64 1.60
CA GLU A 31 -12.72 -8.88 2.78
C GLU A 31 -12.56 -10.30 3.36
N ARG A 32 -12.28 -11.29 2.51
CA ARG A 32 -12.00 -12.66 2.98
C ARG A 32 -10.67 -12.73 3.70
N VAL A 33 -9.65 -12.04 3.18
CA VAL A 33 -8.32 -11.96 3.81
C VAL A 33 -8.39 -11.25 5.16
N LEU A 34 -9.15 -10.14 5.25
CA LEU A 34 -9.34 -9.40 6.50
C LEU A 34 -10.04 -10.25 7.58
N ARG A 35 -11.09 -11.00 7.20
CA ARG A 35 -11.76 -11.92 8.13
C ARG A 35 -10.84 -13.03 8.62
N ALA A 36 -10.13 -13.70 7.70
CA ALA A 36 -9.19 -14.76 8.07
C ALA A 36 -8.07 -14.25 9.00
N ALA A 37 -7.55 -13.05 8.75
CA ALA A 37 -6.55 -12.43 9.62
C ALA A 37 -7.09 -12.16 11.03
N LYS A 38 -8.34 -11.69 11.14
CA LYS A 38 -9.02 -11.48 12.43
C LYS A 38 -9.17 -12.80 13.19
N ASP A 39 -9.61 -13.86 12.53
CA ASP A 39 -9.77 -15.19 13.15
C ASP A 39 -8.43 -15.77 13.65
N MET A 40 -7.31 -15.35 13.04
CA MET A 40 -5.95 -15.69 13.45
C MET A 40 -5.37 -14.76 14.53
N ASN A 41 -6.16 -13.86 15.13
CA ASN A 41 -5.69 -12.84 16.09
C ASN A 41 -4.59 -11.93 15.53
N LEU A 42 -4.71 -11.58 14.24
CA LEU A 42 -3.86 -10.60 13.58
C LEU A 42 -4.59 -9.26 13.48
N ALA A 43 -3.84 -8.18 13.67
CA ALA A 43 -4.32 -6.84 13.39
C ALA A 43 -4.01 -6.50 11.93
N VAL A 44 -5.02 -6.05 11.19
CA VAL A 44 -4.87 -5.52 9.83
C VAL A 44 -5.33 -4.07 9.78
N ARG A 45 -4.52 -3.19 9.18
CA ARG A 45 -4.85 -1.77 9.03
C ARG A 45 -4.31 -1.19 7.71
N GLY A 46 -4.89 -0.09 7.25
CA GLY A 46 -4.40 0.61 6.05
C GLY A 46 -3.08 1.37 6.31
N LEU A 47 -2.54 2.00 5.26
CA LEU A 47 -1.29 2.77 5.31
C LEU A 47 -1.29 3.86 6.39
N PHE A 48 -2.44 4.51 6.63
CA PHE A 48 -2.56 5.64 7.55
C PHE A 48 -3.10 5.30 8.94
N GLY A 49 -3.34 4.01 9.22
CA GLY A 49 -3.69 3.54 10.56
C GLY A 49 -5.09 2.95 10.69
N GLU A 50 -5.66 3.06 11.88
CA GLU A 50 -6.94 2.44 12.27
C GLU A 50 -8.13 3.25 11.73
N GLY A 51 -9.12 2.55 11.15
CA GLY A 51 -10.35 3.18 10.64
C GLY A 51 -10.20 3.94 9.32
N THR A 52 -9.00 4.01 8.73
CA THR A 52 -8.78 4.64 7.42
C THR A 52 -9.01 3.64 6.30
N GLU A 53 -9.71 4.05 5.25
CA GLU A 53 -9.75 3.32 3.99
C GLU A 53 -8.31 3.05 3.51
N ALA A 54 -8.03 1.85 3.03
CA ALA A 54 -6.69 1.47 2.58
C ALA A 54 -6.41 2.11 1.20
N THR A 55 -6.25 3.43 1.17
CA THR A 55 -5.88 4.20 -0.01
C THR A 55 -4.46 3.80 -0.45
N GLY A 56 -4.29 3.53 -1.73
CA GLY A 56 -3.03 2.98 -2.26
C GLY A 56 -2.86 1.47 -2.10
N ASP A 57 -3.90 0.78 -1.60
CA ASP A 57 -3.99 -0.68 -1.49
C ASP A 57 -2.87 -1.32 -0.66
N PHE A 58 -2.30 -0.54 0.26
CA PHE A 58 -1.34 -1.02 1.25
C PHE A 58 -2.04 -1.39 2.55
N PHE A 59 -1.74 -2.60 3.00
CA PHE A 59 -2.25 -3.17 4.24
C PHE A 59 -1.08 -3.58 5.12
N GLN A 60 -1.11 -3.15 6.38
CA GLN A 60 -0.19 -3.63 7.40
C GLN A 60 -0.85 -4.76 8.19
N VAL A 61 -0.19 -5.92 8.23
CA VAL A 61 -0.59 -7.07 9.04
C VAL A 61 0.39 -7.22 10.19
N SER A 62 -0.09 -7.32 11.42
CA SER A 62 0.74 -7.42 12.62
C SER A 62 0.18 -8.38 13.67
N ASN A 63 1.03 -8.93 14.53
CA ASN A 63 0.58 -9.79 15.64
C ASN A 63 -0.19 -8.96 16.68
N GLN A 64 -1.26 -9.53 17.24
CA GLN A 64 -1.88 -9.02 18.48
C GLN A 64 -1.39 -9.78 19.72
N VAL A 65 -1.04 -11.05 19.55
CA VAL A 65 -0.56 -11.90 20.65
C VAL A 65 0.89 -11.53 20.99
N THR A 66 1.10 -11.11 22.23
CA THR A 66 2.42 -10.74 22.79
C THR A 66 2.75 -11.46 24.10
N LEU A 67 1.77 -12.10 24.75
CA LEU A 67 1.94 -12.88 25.98
C LEU A 67 1.64 -14.37 25.72
N GLY A 68 2.40 -15.26 26.39
CA GLY A 68 2.16 -16.71 26.34
C GLY A 68 2.72 -17.42 25.11
N ARG A 69 3.51 -16.73 24.26
CA ARG A 69 4.22 -17.29 23.11
C ARG A 69 5.64 -16.74 23.03
N ALA A 70 6.57 -17.52 22.49
CA ALA A 70 7.94 -17.05 22.29
C ALA A 70 8.04 -16.14 21.06
N GLU A 71 8.93 -15.14 21.09
CA GLU A 71 9.15 -14.22 19.97
C GLU A 71 9.50 -14.96 18.68
N LYS A 72 10.34 -16.00 18.78
CA LYS A 72 10.75 -16.82 17.64
C LYS A 72 9.58 -17.53 16.97
N GLU A 73 8.59 -17.96 17.74
CA GLU A 73 7.39 -18.62 17.21
C GLU A 73 6.53 -17.62 16.43
N ILE A 74 6.33 -16.43 16.99
CA ILE A 74 5.57 -15.35 16.36
C ILE A 74 6.22 -14.97 15.02
N VAL A 75 7.54 -14.74 15.03
CA VAL A 75 8.29 -14.40 13.80
C VAL A 75 8.25 -15.54 12.78
N SER A 76 8.41 -16.80 13.23
CA SER A 76 8.38 -17.97 12.35
C SER A 76 7.02 -18.16 11.67
N GLU A 77 5.93 -17.98 12.42
CA GLU A 77 4.56 -18.07 11.90
C GLU A 77 4.29 -17.01 10.82
N PHE A 78 4.73 -15.76 11.06
CA PHE A 78 4.64 -14.70 10.06
C PHE A 78 5.40 -15.06 8.79
N ARG A 79 6.67 -15.43 8.94
CA ARG A 79 7.57 -15.71 7.82
C ARG A 79 7.12 -16.92 6.99
N SER A 80 6.68 -17.98 7.66
CA SER A 80 6.51 -19.29 7.03
C SER A 80 5.07 -19.59 6.63
N THR A 81 4.09 -18.95 7.27
CA THR A 81 2.67 -19.28 7.09
C THR A 81 1.85 -18.09 6.64
N ILE A 82 1.84 -17.00 7.42
CA ILE A 82 0.90 -15.88 7.19
C ILE A 82 1.26 -15.13 5.90
N VAL A 83 2.50 -14.66 5.79
CA VAL A 83 2.93 -13.82 4.66
C VAL A 83 2.87 -14.57 3.34
N PRO A 84 3.40 -15.82 3.21
CA PRO A 84 3.32 -16.56 1.97
C PRO A 84 1.88 -16.78 1.49
N ARG A 85 0.97 -17.15 2.40
CA ARG A 85 -0.45 -17.35 2.03
C ARG A 85 -1.09 -16.09 1.48
N ILE A 86 -0.91 -14.94 2.12
CA ILE A 86 -1.49 -13.68 1.62
C ILE A 86 -0.89 -13.31 0.26
N VAL A 87 0.42 -13.48 0.09
CA VAL A 87 1.11 -13.22 -1.19
C VAL A 87 0.60 -14.14 -2.30
N ASP A 88 0.38 -15.41 -2.01
CA ASP A 88 -0.13 -16.37 -3.00
C ASP A 88 -1.56 -16.02 -3.42
N TYR A 89 -2.43 -15.65 -2.48
CA TYR A 89 -3.79 -15.18 -2.77
C TYR A 89 -3.81 -13.93 -3.66
N GLU A 90 -2.94 -12.95 -3.37
CA GLU A 90 -2.79 -11.76 -4.22
C GLU A 90 -2.30 -12.11 -5.63
N ARG A 91 -1.33 -13.03 -5.75
CA ARG A 91 -0.82 -13.48 -7.06
C ARG A 91 -1.89 -14.22 -7.86
N MET A 92 -2.69 -15.07 -7.21
CA MET A 92 -3.83 -15.73 -7.84
C MET A 92 -4.87 -14.72 -8.32
N ALA A 93 -5.19 -13.71 -7.51
CA ALA A 93 -6.10 -12.64 -7.90
C ALA A 93 -5.58 -11.81 -9.09
N ARG A 94 -4.26 -11.53 -9.14
CA ARG A 94 -3.63 -10.89 -10.31
C ARG A 94 -3.79 -11.72 -11.57
N GLN A 95 -3.54 -13.04 -11.47
CA GLN A 95 -3.67 -13.94 -12.60
C GLN A 95 -5.12 -14.00 -13.09
N ALA A 96 -6.10 -14.11 -12.19
CA ALA A 96 -7.52 -14.07 -12.55
C ALA A 96 -7.91 -12.77 -13.27
N LEU A 97 -7.40 -11.61 -12.82
CA LEU A 97 -7.63 -10.34 -13.51
C LEU A 97 -7.02 -10.31 -14.93
N LEU A 98 -5.85 -10.93 -15.12
CA LEU A 98 -5.22 -11.05 -16.43
C LEU A 98 -6.02 -11.98 -17.35
N ASP A 99 -6.49 -13.11 -16.85
CA ASP A 99 -7.19 -14.10 -17.65
C ASP A 99 -8.60 -13.64 -18.04
N GLU A 100 -9.33 -13.04 -17.09
CA GLU A 100 -10.75 -12.70 -17.28
C GLU A 100 -10.98 -11.25 -17.72
N LYS A 101 -10.09 -10.33 -17.32
CA LYS A 101 -10.33 -8.87 -17.41
C LYS A 101 -9.13 -8.07 -17.92
N SER A 102 -8.17 -8.67 -18.65
CA SER A 102 -6.92 -7.98 -19.06
C SER A 102 -7.17 -6.60 -19.66
N ARG A 103 -8.08 -6.44 -20.63
CA ARG A 103 -8.31 -5.15 -21.29
C ARG A 103 -8.80 -4.07 -20.32
N ALA A 104 -9.69 -4.43 -19.41
CA ALA A 104 -10.20 -3.49 -18.41
C ALA A 104 -9.13 -3.14 -17.37
N LEU A 105 -8.28 -4.10 -17.01
CA LEU A 105 -7.12 -3.88 -16.15
C LEU A 105 -6.11 -2.94 -16.82
N ASP A 106 -5.78 -3.19 -18.10
CA ASP A 106 -4.86 -2.38 -18.88
C ASP A 106 -5.37 -0.94 -19.03
N ASP A 107 -6.65 -0.75 -19.40
CA ASP A 107 -7.26 0.59 -19.48
C ASP A 107 -7.17 1.35 -18.14
N ARG A 108 -7.46 0.68 -17.02
CA ARG A 108 -7.35 1.27 -15.68
C ARG A 108 -5.92 1.70 -15.34
N ILE A 109 -4.94 0.85 -15.64
CA ILE A 109 -3.52 1.11 -15.40
C ILE A 109 -3.05 2.29 -16.24
N PHE A 110 -3.31 2.27 -17.55
CA PHE A 110 -2.83 3.30 -18.47
C PHE A 110 -3.56 4.63 -18.31
N ARG A 111 -4.83 4.64 -17.91
CA ARG A 111 -5.52 5.88 -17.47
C ARG A 111 -4.84 6.49 -16.25
N SER A 112 -4.53 5.67 -15.24
CA SER A 112 -3.81 6.14 -14.05
C SER A 112 -2.42 6.67 -14.42
N TYR A 113 -1.74 6.00 -15.35
CA TYR A 113 -0.46 6.44 -15.87
C TYR A 113 -0.55 7.79 -16.58
N GLY A 114 -1.52 7.95 -17.48
CA GLY A 114 -1.79 9.22 -18.16
C GLY A 114 -2.15 10.35 -17.19
N THR A 115 -3.02 10.09 -16.21
CA THR A 115 -3.38 11.07 -15.18
C THR A 115 -2.14 11.55 -14.43
N LEU A 116 -1.30 10.65 -13.89
CA LEU A 116 -0.11 11.07 -13.14
C LEU A 116 0.93 11.80 -14.01
N ARG A 117 1.02 11.47 -15.30
CA ARG A 117 1.94 12.13 -16.23
C ARG A 117 1.50 13.52 -16.68
N HIS A 118 0.20 13.86 -16.60
CA HIS A 118 -0.34 15.09 -17.20
C HIS A 118 -1.13 15.98 -16.25
N ALA A 119 -1.59 15.48 -15.11
CA ALA A 119 -2.36 16.26 -14.14
C ALA A 119 -1.59 17.53 -13.72
N ARG A 120 -2.30 18.64 -13.57
CA ARG A 120 -1.78 19.92 -13.05
C ARG A 120 -2.17 20.17 -11.60
N THR A 121 -3.19 19.47 -11.12
CA THR A 121 -3.60 19.40 -9.72
C THR A 121 -4.02 17.97 -9.43
N ILE A 122 -3.70 17.46 -8.24
CA ILE A 122 -4.12 16.11 -7.82
C ILE A 122 -4.15 16.00 -6.29
N SER A 123 -5.22 15.40 -5.76
CA SER A 123 -5.37 15.19 -4.32
C SER A 123 -4.42 14.10 -3.79
N SER A 124 -4.25 14.02 -2.47
CA SER A 124 -3.48 12.92 -1.84
C SER A 124 -4.11 11.56 -2.15
N GLU A 125 -5.45 11.50 -2.13
CA GLU A 125 -6.20 10.26 -2.31
C GLU A 125 -6.08 9.71 -3.73
N GLU A 126 -6.32 10.56 -4.74
CA GLU A 126 -6.16 10.20 -6.16
C GLU A 126 -4.72 9.78 -6.48
N THR A 127 -3.75 10.47 -5.87
CA THR A 127 -2.33 10.14 -6.05
C THR A 127 -2.05 8.70 -5.62
N LEU A 128 -2.49 8.33 -4.41
CA LEU A 128 -2.28 7.00 -3.87
C LEU A 128 -3.00 5.94 -4.70
N LEU A 129 -4.24 6.22 -5.11
CA LEU A 129 -5.01 5.35 -6.00
C LEU A 129 -4.28 5.08 -7.31
N HIS A 130 -3.83 6.14 -8.00
CA HIS A 130 -3.17 6.00 -9.29
C HIS A 130 -1.77 5.39 -9.19
N LEU A 131 -1.00 5.74 -8.15
CA LEU A 131 0.28 5.09 -7.88
C LEU A 131 0.10 3.59 -7.62
N SER A 132 -0.98 3.18 -6.94
CA SER A 132 -1.30 1.76 -6.74
C SER A 132 -1.53 1.03 -8.05
N HIS A 133 -2.34 1.60 -8.95
CA HIS A 133 -2.58 1.02 -10.28
C HIS A 133 -1.30 0.93 -11.11
N ILE A 134 -0.47 1.98 -11.14
CA ILE A 134 0.80 1.96 -11.89
C ILE A 134 1.74 0.92 -11.30
N ARG A 135 1.83 0.82 -9.97
CA ARG A 135 2.64 -0.18 -9.27
C ARG A 135 2.19 -1.60 -9.62
N LEU A 136 0.88 -1.86 -9.67
CA LEU A 136 0.35 -3.14 -10.17
C LEU A 136 0.80 -3.37 -11.62
N GLY A 137 0.66 -2.36 -12.49
CA GLY A 137 1.09 -2.39 -13.88
C GLY A 137 2.56 -2.73 -14.08
N VAL A 138 3.45 -2.23 -13.21
CA VAL A 138 4.88 -2.61 -13.21
C VAL A 138 5.03 -4.09 -12.84
N HIS A 139 4.39 -4.55 -11.76
CA HIS A 139 4.52 -5.93 -11.30
C HIS A 139 3.95 -6.98 -12.26
N ILE A 140 2.95 -6.64 -13.08
CA ILE A 140 2.41 -7.53 -14.13
C ILE A 140 3.06 -7.31 -15.50
N GLY A 141 4.09 -6.46 -15.58
CA GLY A 141 4.90 -6.26 -16.79
C GLY A 141 4.26 -5.40 -17.89
N ARG A 142 3.21 -4.62 -17.57
CA ARG A 142 2.55 -3.69 -18.50
C ARG A 142 3.27 -2.34 -18.59
N ILE A 143 3.82 -1.86 -17.48
CA ILE A 143 4.66 -0.65 -17.41
C ILE A 143 6.10 -1.11 -17.16
N LYS A 144 7.04 -0.69 -18.01
CA LYS A 144 8.45 -1.18 -17.99
C LYS A 144 9.48 -0.07 -17.83
N ASP A 145 9.05 1.16 -18.02
CA ASP A 145 9.86 2.38 -18.06
C ASP A 145 9.95 3.10 -16.71
N ILE A 146 9.28 2.59 -15.67
CA ILE A 146 9.27 3.18 -14.33
C ILE A 146 9.89 2.19 -13.33
N PRO A 147 11.03 2.53 -12.71
CA PRO A 147 11.58 1.76 -11.60
C PRO A 147 10.63 1.73 -10.41
N ILE A 148 10.56 0.59 -9.71
CA ILE A 148 9.65 0.42 -8.57
C ILE A 148 10.02 1.34 -7.40
N GLU A 149 11.30 1.72 -7.31
CA GLU A 149 11.86 2.63 -6.32
C GLU A 149 11.26 4.03 -6.47
N VAL A 150 11.11 4.52 -7.71
CA VAL A 150 10.48 5.83 -7.99
C VAL A 150 9.05 5.85 -7.48
N LEU A 151 8.30 4.75 -7.65
CA LEU A 151 6.94 4.65 -7.13
C LEU A 151 6.93 4.64 -5.59
N ASN A 152 7.83 3.89 -4.96
CA ASN A 152 7.96 3.87 -3.49
C ASN A 152 8.25 5.26 -2.92
N GLU A 153 9.16 6.01 -3.54
CA GLU A 153 9.46 7.39 -3.18
C GLU A 153 8.23 8.28 -3.34
N LEU A 154 7.52 8.17 -4.47
CA LEU A 154 6.31 8.96 -4.71
C LEU A 154 5.20 8.68 -3.69
N PHE A 155 5.05 7.46 -3.18
CA PHE A 155 4.10 7.17 -2.10
C PHE A 155 4.40 7.98 -0.82
N LEU A 156 5.67 8.26 -0.54
CA LEU A 156 6.12 8.99 0.64
C LEU A 156 6.20 10.50 0.42
N GLU A 157 6.90 10.94 -0.63
CA GLU A 157 7.19 12.35 -0.89
C GLU A 157 5.94 13.18 -1.23
N THR A 158 4.90 12.54 -1.77
CA THR A 158 3.62 13.20 -2.11
C THR A 158 2.70 13.41 -0.91
N GLN A 159 3.05 12.87 0.27
CA GLN A 159 2.28 13.09 1.49
C GLN A 159 2.35 14.57 1.94
N PRO A 160 1.29 15.10 2.56
CA PRO A 160 1.18 16.54 2.84
C PRO A 160 2.38 17.13 3.58
N ALA A 161 2.87 16.45 4.62
CA ALA A 161 3.99 16.92 5.43
C ALA A 161 5.33 16.84 4.68
N HIS A 162 5.59 15.73 3.98
CA HIS A 162 6.81 15.56 3.18
C HIS A 162 6.88 16.60 2.05
N LEU A 163 5.77 16.83 1.36
CA LEU A 163 5.67 17.80 0.29
C LEU A 163 5.92 19.24 0.79
N GLN A 164 5.32 19.61 1.93
CA GLN A 164 5.56 20.91 2.56
C GLN A 164 7.00 21.08 3.04
N ASN A 165 7.58 20.02 3.62
CA ASN A 165 8.98 20.03 4.05
C ASN A 165 9.93 20.23 2.86
N ALA A 166 9.71 19.51 1.76
CA ALA A 166 10.48 19.67 0.53
C ALA A 166 10.31 21.06 -0.13
N HIS A 167 9.14 21.68 0.04
CA HIS A 167 8.88 23.04 -0.43
C HIS A 167 9.47 24.13 0.49
N GLY A 168 9.84 23.79 1.73
CA GLY A 168 10.40 24.75 2.70
C GLY A 168 9.36 25.65 3.38
N GLY A 169 8.07 25.27 3.38
CA GLY A 169 7.03 26.12 3.95
C GLY A 169 5.64 25.47 4.02
N LYS A 170 4.72 26.14 4.72
CA LYS A 170 3.31 25.74 4.76
C LYS A 170 2.65 26.07 3.42
N LEU A 171 1.89 25.10 2.90
CA LEU A 171 1.13 25.24 1.66
C LEU A 171 -0.37 25.13 1.97
N THR A 172 -1.21 25.85 1.23
CA THR A 172 -2.66 25.65 1.25
C THR A 172 -3.04 24.31 0.61
N GLY A 173 -4.31 23.90 0.72
CA GLY A 173 -4.80 22.67 0.08
C GLY A 173 -4.58 22.66 -1.43
N GLU A 174 -4.92 23.75 -2.11
CA GLU A 174 -4.74 23.90 -3.56
C GLU A 174 -3.27 23.92 -3.96
N GLN A 175 -2.44 24.66 -3.23
CA GLN A 175 -1.00 24.70 -3.47
C GLN A 175 -0.35 23.33 -3.29
N ARG A 176 -0.77 22.55 -2.29
CA ARG A 176 -0.31 21.16 -2.14
C ARG A 176 -0.74 20.29 -3.32
N SER A 177 -1.97 20.41 -3.80
CA SER A 177 -2.44 19.63 -4.94
C SER A 177 -1.69 19.94 -6.23
N ALA A 178 -1.35 21.21 -6.47
CA ALA A 178 -0.52 21.61 -7.60
C ALA A 178 0.94 21.13 -7.45
N ALA A 179 1.57 21.42 -6.31
CA ALA A 179 2.95 21.01 -6.03
C ALA A 179 3.14 19.48 -6.09
N ARG A 180 2.12 18.72 -5.65
CA ARG A 180 2.11 17.26 -5.75
C ARG A 180 2.13 16.81 -7.20
N ALA A 181 1.25 17.37 -8.03
CA ALA A 181 1.21 17.05 -9.46
C ALA A 181 2.54 17.37 -10.14
N ASP A 182 3.17 18.50 -9.80
CA ASP A 182 4.48 18.90 -10.33
C ASP A 182 5.61 17.94 -9.93
N LEU A 183 5.63 17.49 -8.66
CA LEU A 183 6.59 16.50 -8.18
C LEU A 183 6.43 15.17 -8.90
N ILE A 184 5.19 14.68 -9.05
CA ILE A 184 4.89 13.41 -9.71
C ILE A 184 5.38 13.45 -11.16
N ARG A 185 4.99 14.47 -11.93
CA ARG A 185 5.41 14.58 -13.34
C ARG A 185 6.92 14.59 -13.48
N ARG A 186 7.61 15.36 -12.64
CA ARG A 186 9.08 15.42 -12.61
C ARG A 186 9.73 14.06 -12.37
N LYS A 187 9.27 13.32 -11.34
CA LYS A 187 9.78 11.98 -11.00
C LYS A 187 9.45 10.93 -12.06
N LEU A 188 8.33 11.09 -12.78
CA LEU A 188 7.94 10.22 -13.90
C LEU A 188 8.56 10.63 -15.25
N GLY A 189 9.49 11.61 -15.26
CA GLY A 189 10.19 12.04 -16.46
C GLY A 189 9.33 12.85 -17.44
N CYS A 190 8.27 13.50 -16.95
CA CYS A 190 7.44 14.43 -17.72
C CYS A 190 7.75 15.88 -17.31
N ALA A 191 8.07 16.73 -18.28
CA ALA A 191 8.14 18.18 -18.08
C ALA A 191 6.75 18.82 -18.22
#